data_AF-A0A838U3G0-F1
#
_entry.id   AF-A0A838U3G0-F1
#
_cell.length_a   1.000
_cell.length_b   1.000
_cell.length_c   1.000
_cell.angle_alpha   90.00
_cell.angle_beta   90.00
_cell.angle_gamma   90.00
#
_symmetry.space_group_name_H-M   'P 1'
#
loop_
_entity.id
_entity.type
_entity.pdbx_description
1 polymer ?
#
loop_
_entity_poly.entity_id
_entity_poly.type
_entity_poly.pdbx_seq_one_letter_code
_entity_poly.pdbx_strand_id
1 'polypeptide(L)' 'MKELGHFLSKFEIIHIDEEISRRASELIEQYCLSHRLQLPDALIAATALELDCELATINKKDFRFIDDLRLVDYP' A
#
# COMPACT_ATOMS: atom_id res chain seq x y z
N MET A 1 -23.30 -2.85 -8.30
CA MET A 1 -23.35 -2.93 -6.82
C MET A 1 -23.28 -4.37 -6.32
N LYS A 2 -24.18 -5.30 -6.73
CA LYS A 2 -24.14 -6.72 -6.29
C LYS A 2 -22.83 -7.46 -6.62
N GLU A 3 -22.24 -7.19 -7.80
CA GLU A 3 -21.00 -7.87 -8.24
C GLU A 3 -19.75 -7.43 -7.47
N LEU A 4 -19.62 -6.14 -7.15
CA LEU A 4 -18.48 -5.62 -6.40
C LEU A 4 -18.43 -6.18 -4.98
N GLY A 5 -19.57 -6.20 -4.28
CA GLY A 5 -19.64 -6.77 -2.92
C GLY A 5 -19.27 -8.26 -2.89
N HIS A 6 -19.69 -9.02 -3.91
CA HIS A 6 -19.33 -10.43 -4.03
C HIS A 6 -17.85 -10.65 -4.38
N PHE A 7 -17.25 -9.75 -5.16
CA PHE A 7 -15.81 -9.79 -5.43
C PHE A 7 -15.01 -9.49 -4.15
N LEU A 8 -15.36 -8.40 -3.45
CA LEU A 8 -14.67 -7.97 -2.23
C LEU A 8 -14.82 -8.97 -1.07
N SER A 9 -15.93 -9.72 -0.99
CA SER A 9 -16.13 -10.73 0.06
C SER A 9 -15.14 -11.91 0.01
N LYS A 10 -14.31 -12.01 -1.04
CA LYS A 10 -13.25 -13.01 -1.16
C LYS A 10 -11.93 -12.57 -0.51
N PHE A 11 -11.85 -11.33 -0.06
CA PHE A 11 -10.66 -10.72 0.51
C PHE A 11 -10.90 -10.32 1.95
N GLU A 12 -9.84 -10.35 2.75
CA GLU A 12 -9.84 -9.75 4.07
C GLU A 12 -9.77 -8.22 3.93
N ILE A 13 -10.61 -7.51 4.67
CA ILE A 13 -10.61 -6.05 4.69
C ILE A 13 -9.76 -5.58 5.85
N ILE A 14 -8.62 -4.98 5.52
CA ILE A 14 -7.75 -4.33 6.50
C ILE A 14 -8.18 -2.87 6.63
N HIS A 15 -8.49 -2.46 7.85
CA HIS A 15 -8.79 -1.07 8.16
C HIS A 15 -7.50 -0.32 8.47
N ILE A 16 -7.45 0.95 8.08
CA ILE A 16 -6.36 1.86 8.44
C ILE A 16 -6.50 2.17 9.93
N ASP A 17 -5.46 1.86 10.70
CA ASP A 17 -5.33 2.24 12.09
C ASP A 17 -4.32 3.38 12.27
N GLU A 18 -4.02 3.72 13.52
CA GLU A 18 -3.09 4.79 13.86
C GLU A 18 -1.66 4.50 13.36
N GLU A 19 -1.22 3.24 13.41
CA GLU A 19 0.12 2.86 13.02
C GLU A 19 0.30 2.97 11.50
N ILE A 20 -0.65 2.42 10.74
CA ILE A 20 -0.68 2.54 9.28
C ILE A 20 -0.74 4.01 8.85
N SER A 21 -1.56 4.81 9.52
CA SER A 21 -1.68 6.24 9.25
C SER A 21 -0.38 7.01 9.52
N ARG A 22 0.30 6.70 10.63
CA ARG A 22 1.59 7.32 10.98
C ARG A 22 2.65 6.93 9.97
N ARG A 23 2.80 5.64 9.66
CA ARG A 23 3.75 5.14 8.67
C ARG A 23 3.50 5.77 7.29
N ALA A 24 2.25 5.88 6.85
CA ALA A 24 1.93 6.52 5.57
C ALA A 24 2.36 7.99 5.55
N SER A 25 2.22 8.70 6.66
CA SER A 25 2.67 10.10 6.79
C SER A 25 4.20 10.20 6.67
N GLU A 26 4.94 9.32 7.34
CA GLU A 26 6.42 9.24 7.23
C GLU A 26 6.88 8.96 5.79
N LEU A 27 6.22 8.01 5.11
CA LEU A 27 6.51 7.69 3.71
C LEU A 27 6.28 8.89 2.78
N ILE A 28 5.20 9.64 2.99
CA ILE A 28 4.92 10.86 2.22
C ILE A 28 6.01 11.89 2.46
N GLU A 29 6.37 12.15 3.72
CA GLU A 29 7.43 13.10 4.05
C GLU A 29 8.77 12.72 3.39
N GLN A 30 9.10 11.43 3.35
CA GLN A 30 10.32 10.91 2.76
C GLN A 30 10.33 10.95 1.22
N TYR A 31 9.19 10.62 0.58
CA TYR A 31 9.18 10.31 -0.86
C TYR A 31 8.33 11.24 -1.73
N CYS A 32 7.57 12.18 -1.16
CA CYS A 32 6.71 13.09 -1.93
C CYS A 32 7.51 13.96 -2.93
N LEU A 33 8.69 14.45 -2.55
CA LEU A 33 9.50 15.31 -3.43
C LEU A 33 10.33 14.53 -4.44
N SER A 34 10.83 13.35 -4.05
CA SER A 34 11.76 12.56 -4.85
C SER A 34 11.03 11.67 -5.86
N HIS A 35 9.93 11.06 -5.45
CA HIS A 35 9.22 10.04 -6.23
C HIS A 35 7.73 10.35 -6.41
N ARG A 36 7.27 11.52 -5.94
CA ARG A 36 5.86 11.96 -6.06
C ARG A 36 4.87 10.97 -5.43
N LEU A 37 5.31 10.26 -4.38
CA LEU A 37 4.45 9.33 -3.65
C LEU A 37 3.22 10.06 -3.12
N GLN A 38 2.03 9.56 -3.45
CA GLN A 38 0.76 10.14 -3.05
C GLN A 38 0.15 9.40 -1.85
N LEU A 39 -0.78 10.06 -1.15
CA LEU A 39 -1.42 9.50 0.04
C LEU A 39 -2.04 8.10 -0.17
N PRO A 40 -2.76 7.80 -1.27
CA PRO A 40 -3.31 6.45 -1.47
C PRO A 40 -2.24 5.37 -1.55
N ASP A 41 -1.17 5.59 -2.33
CA ASP A 41 -0.08 4.64 -2.48
C ASP A 41 0.73 4.51 -1.19
N ALA A 42 0.94 5.62 -0.47
CA ALA A 42 1.58 5.61 0.84
C ALA A 42 0.78 4.78 1.86
N LEU A 43 -0.55 4.85 1.86
CA LEU A 43 -1.40 4.02 2.73
C LEU A 43 -1.29 2.54 2.38
N ILE A 44 -1.27 2.20 1.08
CA ILE A 44 -1.10 0.81 0.63
C ILE A 44 0.28 0.27 1.05
N ALA A 45 1.35 1.04 0.82
CA ALA A 45 2.70 0.66 1.21
C ALA A 45 2.85 0.53 2.72
N ALA A 46 2.34 1.51 3.48
CA ALA A 46 2.35 1.48 4.93
C ALA A 46 1.61 0.27 5.50
N THR A 47 0.44 -0.06 4.93
CA THR A 47 -0.31 -1.25 5.35
C THR A 47 0.50 -2.52 5.13
N ALA A 48 1.18 -2.64 3.99
CA ALA A 48 2.02 -3.79 3.71
C ALA A 48 3.23 -3.90 4.65
N LEU A 49 3.86 -2.78 4.98
CA LEU A 49 4.98 -2.73 5.92
C LEU A 49 4.56 -3.08 7.35
N GLU A 50 3.46 -2.50 7.85
CA GLU A 50 2.98 -2.75 9.21
C GLU A 50 2.50 -4.18 9.43
N LEU A 51 1.97 -4.83 8.39
CA LEU A 51 1.57 -6.23 8.43
C LEU A 51 2.68 -7.21 8.05
N ASP A 52 3.89 -6.72 7.75
CA ASP A 52 5.01 -7.50 7.24
C ASP A 52 4.60 -8.42 6.07
N CYS A 53 3.87 -7.88 5.09
CA CYS A 53 3.34 -8.63 3.97
C CYS A 53 3.88 -8.13 2.62
N GLU A 54 3.72 -8.97 1.59
CA GLU A 54 4.15 -8.64 0.23
C GLU A 54 3.06 -7.87 -0.52
N LEU A 55 3.44 -6.82 -1.24
CA LEU A 55 2.53 -6.03 -2.06
C LEU A 55 2.54 -6.56 -3.50
N ALA A 56 1.41 -7.12 -3.93
CA ALA A 56 1.17 -7.46 -5.32
C ALA A 56 0.65 -6.22 -6.08
N THR A 57 1.37 -5.79 -7.12
CA THR A 57 1.00 -4.60 -7.90
C THR A 57 1.47 -4.69 -9.35
N ILE A 58 0.66 -4.14 -10.26
CA ILE A 58 1.03 -3.91 -11.65
C ILE A 58 1.94 -2.66 -11.76
N ASN A 59 1.77 -1.69 -10.86
CA ASN A 59 2.47 -0.41 -10.87
C ASN A 59 3.76 -0.43 -10.05
N LYS A 60 4.61 -1.46 -10.23
CA LYS A 60 5.84 -1.65 -9.43
C LYS A 60 6.75 -0.42 -9.35
N LYS A 61 6.77 0.41 -10.39
CA LYS A 61 7.60 1.63 -10.46
C LYS A 61 7.26 2.64 -9.36
N ASP A 62 6.03 2.64 -8.89
CA ASP A 62 5.52 3.59 -7.91
C ASP A 62 5.78 3.15 -6.46
N PHE A 63 6.28 1.92 -6.27
CA PHE A 63 6.54 1.33 -4.96
C PHE A 63 7.99 0.86 -4.76
N ARG A 64 8.73 0.56 -5.84
CA ARG A 64 10.07 -0.05 -5.78
C ARG A 64 11.15 0.78 -5.07
N PHE A 65 10.89 2.05 -4.81
CA PHE A 65 11.83 2.95 -4.13
C PHE A 65 11.58 3.02 -2.62
N ILE A 66 10.52 2.39 -2.12
CA ILE A 66 10.20 2.33 -0.69
C ILE A 66 11.04 1.21 -0.08
N ASP A 67 11.90 1.59 0.85
CA ASP A 67 12.74 0.65 1.59
C ASP A 67 11.89 -0.40 2.33
N ASP A 68 12.42 -1.62 2.44
CA ASP A 68 11.81 -2.80 3.09
C ASP A 68 10.47 -3.31 2.51
N LEU A 69 9.87 -2.60 1.55
CA LEU A 69 8.64 -3.02 0.90
C LEU A 69 8.90 -4.15 -0.10
N ARG A 70 8.38 -5.35 0.21
CA ARG A 70 8.50 -6.52 -0.66
C ARG A 70 7.43 -6.50 -1.75
N LEU A 71 7.86 -6.51 -3.01
CA LEU A 71 6.97 -6.51 -4.18
C LEU A 71 6.93 -7.89 -4.85
N VAL A 72 5.72 -8.36 -5.15
CA VAL A 72 5.51 -9.58 -5.94
C VAL A 72 4.83 -9.27 -7.26
N ASP A 73 5.06 -10.12 -8.27
CA ASP A 73 4.33 -10.02 -9.53
C ASP A 73 2.86 -10.35 -9.33
N TYR A 74 1.98 -9.47 -9.82
CA TYR A 74 0.57 -9.79 -9.98
C TYR A 74 0.35 -10.31 -11.41
N PRO A 75 -0.22 -11.51 -11.59
CA PRO A 75 -0.40 -12.14 -12.89
C PRO A 75 -1.40 -11.43 -13.82
#